data_AF-A0A3S0SMQ8-F1
#
_entry.id   AF-A0A3S0SMQ8-F1
#
_cell.length_a   1.000
_cell.length_b   1.000
_cell.length_c   1.000
_cell.angle_alpha   90.00
_cell.angle_beta   90.00
_cell.angle_gamma   90.00
#
_symmetry.space_group_name_H-M   'P 1'
#
loop_
_entity.id
_entity.type
_entity.pdbx_description
1 polymer ?
#
loop_
_entity_poly.entity_id
_entity_poly.type
_entity_poly.pdbx_seq_one_letter_code
_entity_poly.pdbx_strand_id
1 'polypeptide(L)' 'MSAIANETGLGRESLYKALKAGSKLRYETVLRVLSALGVRLTVTPKAA' A
#
# COMPACT_ATOMS: atom_id res chain seq x y z
N MET A 1 -10.41 6.56 -1.14
CA MET A 1 -9.48 6.07 -2.18
C MET A 1 -9.03 7.15 -3.17
N SER A 2 -9.79 8.23 -3.41
CA SER A 2 -9.37 9.33 -4.33
C SER A 2 -8.12 10.08 -3.85
N ALA A 3 -8.04 10.43 -2.56
CA ALA A 3 -6.86 11.11 -2.00
C ALA A 3 -5.59 10.25 -2.14
N ILE A 4 -5.64 8.98 -1.72
CA ILE A 4 -4.53 8.03 -1.86
C ILE A 4 -4.15 7.84 -3.33
N ALA A 5 -5.12 7.72 -4.25
CA ALA A 5 -4.84 7.63 -5.68
C ALA A 5 -4.05 8.84 -6.20
N ASN A 6 -4.42 10.04 -5.77
CA ASN A 6 -3.75 11.28 -6.15
C ASN A 6 -2.34 11.38 -5.56
N GLU A 7 -2.15 11.08 -4.26
CA GLU A 7 -0.83 11.13 -3.61
C GLU A 7 0.12 10.02 -4.09
N THR A 8 -0.41 8.82 -4.31
CA THR A 8 0.41 7.68 -4.76
C THR A 8 0.67 7.69 -6.26
N GLY A 9 -0.10 8.47 -7.05
CA GLY A 9 -0.09 8.40 -8.52
C GLY A 9 -0.65 7.09 -9.08
N LEU A 10 -1.35 6.30 -8.26
CA LEU A 10 -1.96 5.03 -8.65
C LEU A 10 -3.43 5.24 -9.03
N GLY A 11 -3.88 4.57 -10.09
CA GLY A 11 -5.29 4.58 -10.45
C GLY A 11 -6.17 3.99 -9.35
N ARG A 12 -7.36 4.56 -9.14
CA ARG A 12 -8.35 4.08 -8.15
C ARG A 12 -8.66 2.59 -8.34
N GLU A 13 -8.85 2.15 -9.57
CA GLU A 13 -9.11 0.74 -9.91
C GLU A 13 -7.92 -0.17 -9.58
N SER A 14 -6.70 0.30 -9.89
CA SER A 14 -5.47 -0.40 -9.54
C SER A 14 -5.35 -0.57 -8.03
N LEU A 15 -5.69 0.46 -7.24
CA LEU A 15 -5.71 0.39 -5.78
C LEU A 15 -6.75 -0.60 -5.25
N TYR A 16 -7.94 -0.68 -5.84
CA TYR A 16 -8.95 -1.68 -5.44
C TYR A 16 -8.50 -3.11 -5.75
N LYS A 17 -7.93 -3.35 -6.93
CA LYS A 17 -7.37 -4.67 -7.30
C LYS A 17 -6.19 -5.05 -6.41
N ALA A 18 -5.35 -4.06 -6.13
CA ALA A 18 -4.21 -4.19 -5.26
C ALA A 18 -4.67 -4.55 -3.83
N LEU A 19 -5.55 -3.79 -3.20
CA LEU A 19 -5.87 -4.01 -1.79
C LEU A 19 -6.94 -5.10 -1.53
N LYS A 20 -7.38 -5.81 -2.58
CA LYS A 20 -8.28 -6.96 -2.45
C LYS A 20 -7.58 -8.13 -1.76
N ALA A 21 -8.30 -8.84 -0.89
CA ALA A 21 -7.82 -10.07 -0.27
C ALA A 21 -7.33 -11.09 -1.32
N GLY A 22 -6.19 -11.72 -1.06
CA GLY A 22 -5.57 -12.69 -1.97
C GLY A 22 -4.89 -12.11 -3.21
N SER A 23 -4.81 -10.78 -3.34
CA SER A 23 -4.04 -10.15 -4.40
C SER A 23 -2.53 -10.35 -4.19
N LYS A 24 -1.78 -10.33 -5.30
CA LYS A 24 -0.32 -10.26 -5.26
C LYS A 24 0.10 -8.80 -5.30
N LEU A 25 0.20 -8.17 -4.14
CA LEU A 25 0.71 -6.80 -4.05
C LEU A 25 2.20 -6.75 -4.30
N ARG A 26 2.62 -5.82 -5.16
CA ARG A 26 4.04 -5.47 -5.24
C ARG A 26 4.43 -4.68 -3.99
N TYR A 27 5.64 -4.95 -3.50
CA TYR A 27 6.18 -4.26 -2.33
C TYR A 27 6.22 -2.73 -2.51
N GLU A 28 6.58 -2.24 -3.69
CA GLU A 28 6.56 -0.80 -4.00
C GLU A 28 5.15 -0.18 -3.81
N THR A 29 4.10 -0.89 -4.21
CA THR A 29 2.71 -0.45 -4.03
C THR A 29 2.36 -0.35 -2.55
N VAL A 30 2.80 -1.32 -1.74
CA VAL A 30 2.62 -1.26 -0.28
C VAL A 30 3.25 0.01 0.27
N LEU A 31 4.53 0.28 -0.06
CA LEU A 31 5.25 1.44 0.46
C LEU A 31 4.62 2.78 0.07
N ARG A 32 4.20 2.94 -1.19
CA ARG A 32 3.54 4.16 -1.66
C ARG A 32 2.23 4.41 -0.92
N VAL A 33 1.42 3.37 -0.74
CA VAL A 33 0.15 3.45 -0.01
C VAL A 33 0.39 3.79 1.47
N LEU A 34 1.35 3.14 2.13
CA LEU A 34 1.72 3.44 3.51
C LEU A 34 2.18 4.89 3.67
N SER A 35 3.01 5.38 2.74
CA SER A 35 3.47 6.77 2.74
C SER A 35 2.32 7.77 2.58
N ALA A 36 1.39 7.54 1.65
CA ALA A 36 0.20 8.39 1.46
C ALA A 36 -0.75 8.35 2.67
N LEU A 37 -0.75 7.26 3.42
CA LEU A 37 -1.49 7.14 4.67
C LEU A 37 -0.74 7.77 5.87
N GLY A 38 0.46 8.32 5.67
CA GLY A 38 1.27 8.90 6.75
C GLY A 38 1.83 7.88 7.74
N VAL A 39 1.91 6.60 7.37
CA VAL A 39 2.40 5.51 8.23
C VAL A 39 3.77 5.00 7.78
N ARG A 40 4.57 4.54 8.74
CA ARG A 40 5.92 4.00 8.51
C ARG A 40 5.95 2.50 8.74
N LEU A 41 6.42 1.75 7.74
CA LEU A 41 6.72 0.33 7.90
C LEU A 41 7.99 0.16 8.75
N THR A 42 7.89 -0.63 9.82
CA THR A 42 9.05 -1.01 10.66
C THR A 42 9.10 -2.53 10.75
N VAL A 43 10.30 -3.09 10.63
CA VAL A 43 10.53 -4.53 10.75
C VAL A 43 11.17 -4.79 12.11
N THR A 44 10.59 -5.72 12.88
CA THR A 44 11.13 -6.17 14.16
C THR A 44 11.48 -7.66 14.09
N PRO A 45 12.45 -8.13 14.88
CA PRO A 45 12.73 -9.56 14.98
C PRO A 45 11.47 -10.34 15.36
N LYS A 46 11.25 -11.47 14.70
CA LYS A 46 10.23 -12.43 15.15
C LYS A 46 10.78 -13.09 16.42
N ALA A 47 10.04 -13.02 17.53
CA ALA A 47 10.38 -13.79 18.72
C ALA A 47 10.43 -15.28 18.36
N ALA A 48 11.40 -15.99 18.94
CA ALA A 48 11.65 -17.41 18.69
C ALA A 48 10.44 -18.28 19.06
#